data_AF-A0A2E0TSW0-F1
#
_entry.id   AF-A0A2E0TSW0-F1
#
_cell.length_a   1.000
_cell.length_b   1.000
_cell.length_c   1.000
_cell.angle_alpha   90.00
_cell.angle_beta   90.00
_cell.angle_gamma   90.00
#
_symmetry.space_group_name_H-M   'P 1'
#
loop_
_entity.id
_entity.type
_entity.pdbx_description
1 polymer ?
#
loop_
_entity_poly.entity_id
_entity_poly.type
_entity_poly.pdbx_seq_one_letter_code
_entity_poly.pdbx_strand_id
1 'polypeptide(L)'
;MSAGARGALFVAAMLVGCAALDEGPSGAGGDGGPGDLARDGGGGLADAGVPSIDAGAAEPSPGVPADPDRSGDFSEAPPSGVDGAGDVAGRRSCYDGADNDGEGGEDCEDPGCEGLASCCVGDGDCCGPDPAAVALGGSYVGCADAESCLRAEDVPFGEGVRGSARGIVPAGDAGGDGGFAFGAFDLSTRRVVLDAVIDPATECGVGCLETLGVGVGVAAPPSGSGQVVSASVALVYAGARDEVGLQLGDRLVRRVAREGATEWGLVLRPTGAVALTRGGVSVVEVAGAFAPGPAVGLVYGRSRNPGATAPAPVALASLGVETELCDVPGTWRERRALGQTGEAPSLARRDGETWIAWAEAGALRVAREGVEGALERLEGPVVDAAWAAGGVGDPELWPGEEGWELYFTARGADGTSEIGHAALGEGGWEVERLGIGGAAPTVAEAGDGTRVLLVRDAAAWRVYTGAGGAWAALGGSDLDVVTAPAEDEVLGGASLVVHDGAWQLHLARRRGTRWRVALYASDELVAWRPLGVGLEGDGEGFDRLGVRAVDVWAEGPRLEAVYVGDDGQGGAALGRTWRPATDQGSR
;
A
#
# COMPACT_ATOMS: atom_id res chain seq x y z
N MET A 1 41.45 -25.64 20.46
CA MET A 1 41.27 -27.11 20.62
C MET A 1 39.82 -27.35 21.03
N SER A 2 39.17 -28.44 20.57
CA SER A 2 37.78 -28.87 20.92
C SER A 2 36.73 -27.74 21.02
N ALA A 3 35.89 -27.44 20.02
CA ALA A 3 35.09 -28.30 19.14
C ALA A 3 34.09 -29.21 19.90
N GLY A 4 32.80 -29.00 19.65
CA GLY A 4 31.67 -29.79 20.11
C GLY A 4 30.41 -29.34 19.37
N ALA A 5 29.79 -30.23 18.60
CA ALA A 5 28.68 -29.89 17.70
C ALA A 5 27.71 -31.08 17.53
N ARG A 6 26.43 -30.77 17.29
CA ARG A 6 25.32 -31.57 16.71
C ARG A 6 23.99 -30.90 17.12
N GLY A 7 22.93 -30.91 16.32
CA GLY A 7 22.82 -31.39 14.94
C GLY A 7 21.39 -31.19 14.41
N ALA A 8 21.23 -31.03 13.10
CA ALA A 8 19.91 -30.93 12.47
C ALA A 8 19.27 -32.31 12.28
N LEU A 9 17.93 -32.34 12.20
CA LEU A 9 17.15 -33.55 11.94
C LEU A 9 16.30 -33.37 10.67
N PHE A 10 16.63 -34.13 9.62
CA PHE A 10 15.73 -34.34 8.48
C PHE A 10 14.75 -35.47 8.82
N VAL A 11 13.51 -35.36 8.37
CA VAL A 11 12.55 -36.46 8.32
C VAL A 11 12.17 -36.71 6.86
N ALA A 12 12.19 -37.97 6.44
CA ALA A 12 11.86 -38.38 5.08
C ALA A 12 10.57 -39.23 5.08
N ALA A 13 9.76 -39.08 4.03
CA ALA A 13 8.54 -39.86 3.84
C ALA A 13 8.83 -41.28 3.31
N MET A 14 7.95 -42.23 3.61
CA MET A 14 7.88 -43.55 2.95
C MET A 14 6.43 -44.01 2.78
N LEU A 15 6.14 -44.65 1.64
CA LEU A 15 4.83 -45.16 1.24
C LEU A 15 4.81 -46.70 1.24
N VAL A 16 3.96 -47.30 2.08
CA VAL A 16 3.41 -48.69 1.99
C VAL A 16 2.07 -48.68 2.76
N GLY A 17 0.96 -49.30 2.37
CA GLY A 17 0.67 -50.15 1.20
C GLY A 17 0.00 -51.48 1.60
N CYS A 18 -1.33 -51.59 1.49
CA CYS A 18 -2.10 -52.83 1.69
C CYS A 18 -3.29 -52.91 0.72
N ALA A 19 -3.83 -54.12 0.50
CA ALA A 19 -4.56 -54.47 -0.72
C ALA A 19 -6.00 -55.01 -0.53
N ALA A 20 -6.68 -55.19 -1.68
CA ALA A 20 -8.11 -55.42 -1.87
C ALA A 20 -8.65 -56.83 -1.54
N LEU A 21 -10.00 -56.88 -1.41
CA LEU A 21 -10.94 -57.92 -1.86
C LEU A 21 -12.18 -57.14 -2.35
N ASP A 22 -12.77 -57.23 -3.55
CA ASP A 22 -13.02 -58.32 -4.53
C ASP A 22 -14.32 -59.12 -4.25
N GLU A 23 -15.37 -58.84 -5.04
CA GLU A 23 -16.36 -59.79 -5.61
C GLU A 23 -17.45 -59.07 -6.44
N GLY A 24 -17.79 -59.60 -7.63
CA GLY A 24 -18.99 -59.26 -8.44
C GLY A 24 -19.93 -60.49 -8.56
N PRO A 25 -20.77 -60.67 -9.61
CA PRO A 25 -21.07 -59.87 -10.81
C PRO A 25 -22.60 -59.57 -10.88
N SER A 26 -23.41 -59.53 -11.98
CA SER A 26 -23.31 -59.70 -13.45
C SER A 26 -24.57 -59.16 -14.17
N GLY A 27 -24.44 -58.73 -15.43
CA GLY A 27 -25.55 -58.43 -16.37
C GLY A 27 -25.55 -56.96 -16.81
N ALA A 28 -25.20 -56.57 -18.05
CA ALA A 28 -25.74 -56.92 -19.38
C ALA A 28 -27.22 -56.52 -19.57
N GLY A 29 -27.61 -55.70 -20.55
CA GLY A 29 -26.84 -54.97 -21.58
C GLY A 29 -27.72 -54.63 -22.80
N GLY A 30 -27.34 -53.66 -23.65
CA GLY A 30 -28.01 -53.38 -24.92
C GLY A 30 -27.91 -51.93 -25.40
N ASP A 31 -27.57 -51.75 -26.69
CA ASP A 31 -27.45 -50.45 -27.36
C ASP A 31 -28.80 -49.94 -27.91
N GLY A 32 -28.92 -48.62 -28.13
CA GLY A 32 -30.01 -48.04 -28.94
C GLY A 32 -30.27 -46.55 -28.70
N GLY A 33 -29.67 -45.68 -29.53
CA GLY A 33 -30.16 -44.30 -29.71
C GLY A 33 -30.96 -44.15 -31.01
N PRO A 34 -31.15 -42.92 -31.51
CA PRO A 34 -31.71 -41.75 -30.82
C PRO A 34 -33.13 -41.43 -31.38
N GLY A 35 -33.82 -40.43 -30.82
CA GLY A 35 -35.11 -39.99 -31.35
C GLY A 35 -35.51 -38.58 -30.94
N ASP A 36 -35.68 -37.69 -31.93
CA ASP A 36 -36.18 -36.33 -31.75
C ASP A 36 -37.65 -36.29 -31.34
N LEU A 37 -38.01 -35.38 -30.43
CA LEU A 37 -39.31 -34.72 -30.42
C LEU A 37 -39.15 -33.26 -29.97
N ALA A 38 -39.01 -32.36 -30.94
CA ALA A 38 -39.19 -30.93 -30.71
C ALA A 38 -40.64 -30.61 -30.30
N ARG A 39 -40.85 -29.59 -29.47
CA ARG A 39 -42.18 -29.06 -29.17
C ARG A 39 -42.13 -27.56 -28.85
N ASP A 40 -42.52 -26.75 -29.83
CA ASP A 40 -42.61 -25.30 -29.68
C ASP A 40 -43.71 -24.87 -28.71
N GLY A 41 -43.41 -23.80 -27.95
CA GLY A 41 -44.26 -22.62 -27.83
C GLY A 41 -45.47 -22.65 -26.90
N GLY A 42 -45.68 -21.53 -26.19
CA GLY A 42 -46.99 -21.17 -25.63
C GLY A 42 -46.93 -20.55 -24.24
N GLY A 43 -46.82 -19.22 -24.17
CA GLY A 43 -46.76 -18.48 -22.91
C GLY A 43 -47.97 -18.65 -21.98
N GLY A 44 -47.64 -18.72 -20.69
CA GLY A 44 -48.36 -18.19 -19.53
C GLY A 44 -49.88 -18.33 -19.41
N LEU A 45 -50.30 -18.96 -18.31
CA LEU A 45 -51.23 -18.33 -17.36
C LEU A 45 -50.89 -18.80 -15.93
N ALA A 46 -51.26 -18.02 -14.92
CA ALA A 46 -50.89 -18.26 -13.53
C ALA A 46 -51.61 -19.45 -12.91
N ASP A 47 -50.93 -20.17 -12.02
CA ASP A 47 -51.55 -20.96 -10.96
C ASP A 47 -51.18 -20.34 -9.60
N ALA A 48 -52.13 -20.32 -8.66
CA ALA A 48 -52.06 -19.52 -7.43
C ALA A 48 -51.78 -20.40 -6.20
N GLY A 49 -50.59 -20.97 -6.15
CA GLY A 49 -50.12 -21.83 -5.05
C GLY A 49 -49.43 -21.06 -3.93
N VAL A 50 -50.09 -20.98 -2.77
CA VAL A 50 -49.60 -20.77 -1.39
C VAL A 50 -48.22 -20.06 -1.21
N PRO A 51 -48.14 -18.95 -0.46
CA PRO A 51 -46.85 -18.43 -0.01
C PRO A 51 -46.25 -19.36 1.05
N SER A 52 -45.51 -20.38 0.59
CA SER A 52 -44.42 -20.94 1.39
C SER A 52 -43.46 -19.79 1.66
N ILE A 53 -43.32 -19.40 2.93
CA ILE A 53 -42.19 -18.59 3.38
C ILE A 53 -40.98 -19.52 3.38
N ASP A 54 -40.47 -19.76 2.17
CA ASP A 54 -39.13 -20.26 1.99
C ASP A 54 -38.22 -19.09 2.35
N ALA A 55 -37.72 -19.11 3.59
CA ALA A 55 -36.69 -18.20 4.03
C ALA A 55 -35.37 -18.66 3.40
N GLY A 56 -35.27 -18.45 2.08
CA GLY A 56 -34.04 -18.64 1.34
C GLY A 56 -32.90 -17.90 2.02
N ALA A 57 -31.68 -18.41 1.87
CA ALA A 57 -30.50 -17.66 2.27
C ALA A 57 -30.59 -16.25 1.68
N ALA A 58 -30.30 -15.22 2.47
CA ALA A 58 -30.30 -13.86 1.96
C ALA A 58 -29.32 -13.81 0.78
N GLU A 59 -29.82 -13.41 -0.39
CA GLU A 59 -29.01 -13.21 -1.59
C GLU A 59 -27.76 -12.40 -1.21
N PRO A 60 -26.55 -12.87 -1.54
CA PRO A 60 -25.31 -12.23 -1.09
C PRO A 60 -25.31 -10.78 -1.60
N SER A 61 -25.19 -9.83 -0.67
CA SER A 61 -25.19 -8.42 -1.05
C SER A 61 -23.97 -8.15 -1.95
N PRO A 62 -24.11 -7.41 -3.06
CA PRO A 62 -23.02 -7.18 -4.01
C PRO A 62 -21.91 -6.24 -3.48
N GLY A 63 -22.00 -5.85 -2.20
CA GLY A 63 -21.11 -4.91 -1.54
C GLY A 63 -21.52 -3.45 -1.74
N VAL A 64 -20.63 -2.55 -1.35
CA VAL A 64 -20.62 -1.14 -1.73
C VAL A 64 -19.24 -0.85 -2.30
N PRO A 65 -19.08 -0.66 -3.62
CA PRO A 65 -17.79 -0.32 -4.21
C PRO A 65 -17.20 0.96 -3.60
N ALA A 66 -15.90 0.95 -3.29
CA ALA A 66 -15.19 2.16 -2.84
C ALA A 66 -15.14 3.21 -3.97
N ASP A 67 -14.76 2.77 -5.17
CA ASP A 67 -14.78 3.54 -6.41
C ASP A 67 -15.62 2.79 -7.46
N PRO A 68 -16.88 3.20 -7.69
CA PRO A 68 -17.76 2.59 -8.68
C PRO A 68 -17.18 2.60 -10.10
N ASP A 69 -16.44 3.65 -10.49
CA ASP A 69 -15.86 3.80 -11.83
C ASP A 69 -14.67 2.84 -12.04
N ARG A 70 -13.90 2.52 -10.98
CA ARG A 70 -12.88 1.44 -11.03
C ARG A 70 -13.49 0.04 -10.97
N SER A 71 -14.56 -0.17 -10.19
CA SER A 71 -15.25 -1.48 -10.09
C SER A 71 -15.98 -1.93 -11.36
N GLY A 72 -15.96 -1.10 -12.41
CA GLY A 72 -16.96 -1.05 -13.47
C GLY A 72 -16.78 -1.96 -14.69
N ASP A 73 -15.77 -2.83 -14.77
CA ASP A 73 -15.69 -3.82 -15.87
C ASP A 73 -14.92 -5.12 -15.54
N PHE A 74 -15.45 -5.94 -14.62
CA PHE A 74 -15.13 -7.38 -14.57
C PHE A 74 -15.80 -8.11 -15.77
N SER A 75 -15.47 -7.71 -17.00
CA SER A 75 -16.06 -8.26 -18.22
C SER A 75 -15.52 -9.65 -18.57
N GLU A 76 -14.32 -9.97 -18.11
CA GLU A 76 -13.85 -11.34 -17.94
C GLU A 76 -14.22 -11.82 -16.52
N ALA A 77 -14.77 -13.03 -16.41
CA ALA A 77 -15.24 -13.53 -15.12
C ALA A 77 -14.06 -13.85 -14.20
N PRO A 78 -14.12 -13.52 -12.89
CA PRO A 78 -13.04 -13.79 -11.94
C PRO A 78 -12.70 -15.29 -11.85
N PRO A 79 -11.44 -15.65 -11.56
CA PRO A 79 -10.81 -16.95 -11.88
C PRO A 79 -11.51 -18.20 -11.32
N SER A 80 -12.41 -18.05 -10.35
CA SER A 80 -13.31 -19.07 -9.80
C SER A 80 -14.06 -20.01 -10.78
N GLY A 81 -14.06 -19.73 -12.10
CA GLY A 81 -14.65 -20.60 -13.12
C GLY A 81 -16.18 -20.68 -13.09
N VAL A 82 -16.84 -19.75 -12.39
CA VAL A 82 -18.30 -19.65 -12.28
C VAL A 82 -18.83 -18.63 -13.28
N ASP A 83 -19.79 -19.03 -14.12
CA ASP A 83 -20.40 -18.18 -15.17
C ASP A 83 -21.18 -16.98 -14.56
N GLY A 84 -20.50 -15.87 -14.23
CA GLY A 84 -21.18 -14.65 -13.78
C GLY A 84 -20.27 -13.49 -13.39
N ALA A 85 -20.21 -12.46 -14.25
CA ALA A 85 -19.59 -11.14 -14.01
C ALA A 85 -20.32 -10.31 -12.94
N GLY A 86 -20.38 -10.84 -11.70
CA GLY A 86 -21.13 -10.26 -10.60
C GLY A 86 -21.28 -11.17 -9.38
N ASP A 87 -20.89 -12.45 -9.45
CA ASP A 87 -20.91 -13.32 -8.27
C ASP A 87 -19.93 -12.81 -7.20
N VAL A 88 -20.40 -12.78 -5.96
CA VAL A 88 -19.60 -12.44 -4.78
C VAL A 88 -18.61 -13.58 -4.47
N ALA A 89 -18.93 -14.83 -4.81
CA ALA A 89 -17.99 -15.95 -4.73
C ALA A 89 -16.77 -15.74 -5.66
N GLY A 90 -16.99 -15.17 -6.83
CA GLY A 90 -15.92 -14.83 -7.78
C GLY A 90 -15.01 -13.73 -7.26
N ARG A 91 -15.55 -12.63 -6.71
CA ARG A 91 -14.71 -11.59 -6.08
C ARG A 91 -13.92 -12.12 -4.88
N ARG A 92 -14.52 -13.00 -4.07
CA ARG A 92 -13.83 -13.67 -2.94
C ARG A 92 -12.59 -14.46 -3.35
N SER A 93 -12.53 -15.03 -4.57
CA SER A 93 -11.39 -15.82 -5.04
C SER A 93 -10.13 -15.00 -5.37
N CYS A 94 -10.15 -13.68 -5.12
CA CYS A 94 -9.00 -12.79 -5.13
C CYS A 94 -8.51 -12.39 -3.73
N TYR A 95 -9.02 -13.04 -2.66
CA TYR A 95 -8.72 -12.72 -1.27
C TYR A 95 -8.61 -13.96 -0.35
N ASP A 96 -8.61 -15.18 -0.89
CA ASP A 96 -8.67 -16.43 -0.12
C ASP A 96 -7.33 -17.19 -0.04
N GLY A 97 -6.30 -16.70 -0.73
CA GLY A 97 -4.96 -17.27 -0.72
C GLY A 97 -4.85 -18.57 -1.52
N ALA A 98 -5.54 -18.65 -2.66
CA ALA A 98 -5.49 -19.80 -3.56
C ALA A 98 -5.40 -19.42 -5.04
N ASP A 99 -4.71 -20.30 -5.79
CA ASP A 99 -4.72 -20.40 -7.25
C ASP A 99 -6.06 -21.02 -7.67
N ASN A 100 -7.01 -20.17 -8.08
CA ASN A 100 -8.42 -20.55 -8.21
C ASN A 100 -8.82 -21.00 -9.63
N ASP A 101 -8.06 -20.63 -10.68
CA ASP A 101 -8.22 -21.18 -12.04
C ASP A 101 -7.20 -22.30 -12.37
N GLY A 102 -6.04 -22.30 -11.72
CA GLY A 102 -4.94 -23.23 -11.97
C GLY A 102 -3.98 -22.82 -13.10
N GLU A 103 -4.06 -21.57 -13.58
CA GLU A 103 -3.09 -21.01 -14.55
C GLU A 103 -1.84 -20.44 -13.86
N GLY A 104 -1.94 -20.06 -12.58
CA GLY A 104 -0.79 -19.84 -11.69
C GLY A 104 -0.64 -18.40 -11.19
N GLY A 105 -1.15 -18.17 -9.98
CA GLY A 105 -1.06 -16.95 -9.18
C GLY A 105 -1.82 -17.19 -7.87
N GLU A 106 -1.69 -16.31 -6.88
CA GLU A 106 -2.54 -16.36 -5.66
C GLU A 106 -3.01 -14.93 -5.36
N ASP A 107 -4.31 -14.72 -5.17
CA ASP A 107 -4.93 -13.41 -4.93
C ASP A 107 -4.42 -12.32 -5.91
N CYS A 108 -3.77 -11.27 -5.40
CA CYS A 108 -3.26 -10.15 -6.19
C CYS A 108 -2.01 -10.46 -7.06
N GLU A 109 -1.50 -11.69 -7.01
CA GLU A 109 -0.48 -12.20 -7.96
C GLU A 109 -1.13 -12.90 -9.18
N ASP A 110 -2.45 -13.13 -9.16
CA ASP A 110 -3.25 -13.64 -10.28
C ASP A 110 -3.62 -12.50 -11.27
N PRO A 111 -3.39 -12.64 -12.58
CA PRO A 111 -3.81 -11.66 -13.60
C PRO A 111 -5.32 -11.37 -13.61
N GLY A 112 -6.17 -12.35 -13.31
CA GLY A 112 -7.62 -12.17 -13.22
C GLY A 112 -8.06 -11.28 -12.04
N CYS A 113 -7.15 -11.00 -11.11
CA CYS A 113 -7.37 -10.16 -9.94
C CYS A 113 -6.57 -8.83 -10.00
N GLU A 114 -5.73 -8.60 -11.01
CA GLU A 114 -4.76 -7.48 -11.01
C GLU A 114 -5.39 -6.08 -11.07
N GLY A 115 -6.63 -5.98 -11.58
CA GLY A 115 -7.38 -4.73 -11.68
C GLY A 115 -8.04 -4.25 -10.38
N LEU A 116 -7.97 -5.02 -9.28
CA LEU A 116 -8.55 -4.65 -7.99
C LEU A 116 -7.77 -3.49 -7.33
N ALA A 117 -8.48 -2.46 -6.89
CA ALA A 117 -7.87 -1.33 -6.19
C ALA A 117 -7.24 -1.76 -4.85
N SER A 118 -7.83 -2.74 -4.15
CA SER A 118 -7.24 -3.31 -2.92
C SER A 118 -5.95 -4.10 -3.17
N CYS A 119 -5.68 -4.52 -4.41
CA CYS A 119 -4.40 -5.12 -4.79
C CYS A 119 -3.28 -4.09 -4.88
N CYS A 120 -3.59 -2.85 -5.27
CA CYS A 120 -2.62 -1.76 -5.34
C CYS A 120 -2.14 -1.24 -3.97
N VAL A 121 -2.95 -1.34 -2.92
CA VAL A 121 -2.56 -0.88 -1.58
C VAL A 121 -1.40 -1.71 -1.05
N GLY A 122 -0.21 -1.09 -0.93
CA GLY A 122 1.03 -1.74 -0.52
C GLY A 122 1.82 -2.42 -1.63
N ASP A 123 1.39 -2.32 -2.88
CA ASP A 123 2.16 -2.80 -4.04
C ASP A 123 3.29 -1.82 -4.38
N GLY A 124 4.43 -2.36 -4.83
CA GLY A 124 5.55 -1.60 -5.36
C GLY A 124 5.47 -1.32 -6.86
N ASP A 125 4.50 -1.94 -7.56
CA ASP A 125 4.19 -1.72 -8.96
C ASP A 125 2.90 -0.93 -9.19
N CYS A 126 1.97 -0.84 -8.23
CA CYS A 126 0.90 0.18 -8.31
C CYS A 126 1.39 1.53 -7.80
N CYS A 127 1.66 2.45 -8.73
CA CYS A 127 2.08 3.80 -8.42
C CYS A 127 1.37 4.79 -9.34
N GLY A 128 1.32 6.06 -8.95
CA GLY A 128 0.73 7.15 -9.72
C GLY A 128 1.61 8.40 -9.75
N PRO A 129 1.16 9.48 -10.41
CA PRO A 129 1.95 10.69 -10.59
C PRO A 129 2.41 11.30 -9.26
N ASP A 130 3.73 11.40 -9.03
CA ASP A 130 4.26 12.06 -7.83
C ASP A 130 4.10 13.59 -7.94
N PRO A 131 3.28 14.25 -7.10
CA PRO A 131 3.12 15.71 -7.13
C PRO A 131 4.39 16.47 -6.70
N ALA A 132 5.37 15.77 -6.11
CA ALA A 132 6.70 16.30 -5.77
C ALA A 132 7.78 15.95 -6.81
N ALA A 133 7.43 15.33 -7.95
CA ALA A 133 8.37 14.98 -9.00
C ALA A 133 9.13 16.20 -9.52
N VAL A 134 10.46 16.09 -9.58
CA VAL A 134 11.33 17.07 -10.22
C VAL A 134 11.84 16.46 -11.52
N ALA A 135 11.66 17.15 -12.64
CA ALA A 135 12.24 16.75 -13.92
C ALA A 135 13.78 16.66 -13.78
N LEU A 136 14.33 15.46 -13.86
CA LEU A 136 15.75 15.12 -13.69
C LEU A 136 16.28 14.41 -14.95
N GLY A 137 17.61 14.29 -15.06
CA GLY A 137 18.25 13.73 -16.25
C GLY A 137 18.18 14.67 -17.46
N GLY A 138 18.19 14.10 -18.67
CA GLY A 138 18.21 14.81 -19.95
C GLY A 138 19.14 14.16 -20.98
N SER A 139 19.37 14.86 -22.09
CA SER A 139 20.35 14.46 -23.11
C SER A 139 21.70 15.14 -22.88
N TYR A 140 22.77 14.35 -22.98
CA TYR A 140 24.16 14.76 -22.82
C TYR A 140 24.94 14.69 -24.15
N VAL A 141 24.26 14.47 -25.28
CA VAL A 141 24.89 14.42 -26.60
C VAL A 141 25.31 15.82 -27.04
N GLY A 142 26.60 16.00 -27.38
CA GLY A 142 27.12 17.26 -27.90
C GLY A 142 27.73 18.21 -26.87
N CYS A 143 27.87 17.80 -25.61
CA CYS A 143 28.48 18.60 -24.55
C CYS A 143 29.92 19.02 -24.90
N ALA A 144 30.20 20.33 -24.82
CA ALA A 144 31.55 20.87 -25.05
C ALA A 144 32.47 20.65 -23.83
N ASP A 145 31.89 20.72 -22.64
CA ASP A 145 32.51 20.53 -21.34
C ASP A 145 31.46 19.99 -20.33
N ALA A 146 31.85 19.74 -19.08
CA ALA A 146 30.93 19.20 -18.08
C ALA A 146 29.97 20.26 -17.49
N GLU A 147 30.43 21.50 -17.31
CA GLU A 147 29.64 22.60 -16.73
C GLU A 147 28.47 23.00 -17.64
N SER A 148 28.60 22.82 -18.96
CA SER A 148 27.58 23.06 -19.97
C SER A 148 26.42 22.05 -19.99
N CYS A 149 26.54 20.92 -19.28
CA CYS A 149 25.59 19.79 -19.36
C CYS A 149 25.18 19.16 -18.02
N LEU A 150 25.87 19.47 -16.92
CA LEU A 150 25.35 19.23 -15.58
C LEU A 150 24.39 20.37 -15.19
N ARG A 151 23.39 20.04 -14.37
CA ARG A 151 22.51 21.04 -13.76
C ARG A 151 23.24 21.80 -12.66
N ALA A 152 22.66 22.91 -12.20
CA ALA A 152 23.18 23.67 -11.06
C ALA A 152 23.09 22.90 -9.72
N GLU A 153 22.21 21.89 -9.64
CA GLU A 153 22.04 21.04 -8.45
C GLU A 153 22.79 19.71 -8.53
N ASP A 154 23.40 19.38 -9.68
CA ASP A 154 24.21 18.17 -9.84
C ASP A 154 25.58 18.39 -9.17
N VAL A 155 26.04 17.45 -8.34
CA VAL A 155 27.23 17.63 -7.49
C VAL A 155 28.39 16.71 -7.92
N PRO A 156 29.45 17.24 -8.56
CA PRO A 156 30.60 16.44 -8.98
C PRO A 156 31.43 15.86 -7.82
N PHE A 157 31.85 14.60 -7.96
CA PHE A 157 32.70 13.91 -7.00
C PHE A 157 33.84 13.12 -7.66
N GLY A 158 34.84 12.72 -6.87
CA GLY A 158 36.10 12.19 -7.39
C GLY A 158 36.77 13.23 -8.30
N GLU A 159 37.13 12.82 -9.52
CA GLU A 159 37.60 13.67 -10.62
C GLU A 159 36.46 14.26 -11.49
N GLY A 160 35.20 14.03 -11.11
CA GLY A 160 34.01 14.51 -11.82
C GLY A 160 33.67 13.74 -13.09
N VAL A 161 33.09 14.44 -14.06
CA VAL A 161 32.78 13.95 -15.42
C VAL A 161 33.35 14.89 -16.48
N ARG A 162 33.31 14.50 -17.75
CA ARG A 162 33.79 15.29 -18.90
C ARG A 162 32.75 15.29 -20.01
N GLY A 163 32.48 16.46 -20.60
CA GLY A 163 31.66 16.57 -21.80
C GLY A 163 32.33 15.90 -23.01
N SER A 164 31.51 15.32 -23.90
CA SER A 164 31.95 14.84 -25.21
C SER A 164 30.82 14.91 -26.24
N ALA A 165 31.16 14.77 -27.52
CA ALA A 165 30.18 14.69 -28.59
C ALA A 165 29.22 13.47 -28.49
N ARG A 166 29.54 12.47 -27.66
CA ARG A 166 28.76 11.23 -27.47
C ARG A 166 27.88 11.24 -26.21
N GLY A 167 28.10 12.14 -25.28
CA GLY A 167 27.62 12.00 -23.90
C GLY A 167 28.61 12.55 -22.86
N ILE A 168 28.25 12.47 -21.59
CA ILE A 168 29.19 12.71 -20.48
C ILE A 168 29.97 11.44 -20.12
N VAL A 169 31.25 11.61 -19.80
CA VAL A 169 32.22 10.53 -19.53
C VAL A 169 32.67 10.59 -18.06
N PRO A 170 32.52 9.52 -17.26
CA PRO A 170 33.05 9.44 -15.90
C PRO A 170 34.58 9.59 -15.86
N ALA A 171 35.10 10.54 -15.08
CA ALA A 171 36.52 10.90 -15.11
C ALA A 171 37.45 10.05 -14.21
N GLY A 172 36.92 8.99 -13.58
CA GLY A 172 37.68 8.13 -12.66
C GLY A 172 38.79 7.32 -13.30
N ASP A 173 39.67 6.76 -12.47
CA ASP A 173 40.92 6.13 -12.88
C ASP A 173 41.15 4.74 -12.23
N ALA A 174 42.40 4.27 -12.19
CA ALA A 174 42.75 3.00 -11.54
C ALA A 174 42.60 3.03 -10.00
N GLY A 175 42.66 4.20 -9.37
CA GLY A 175 42.54 4.39 -7.93
C GLY A 175 41.09 4.51 -7.46
N GLY A 176 40.30 5.39 -8.11
CA GLY A 176 38.93 5.69 -7.70
C GLY A 176 37.99 6.04 -8.84
N ASP A 177 36.70 6.17 -8.53
CA ASP A 177 35.67 6.56 -9.49
C ASP A 177 35.53 8.09 -9.55
N GLY A 178 35.12 8.60 -10.72
CA GLY A 178 34.69 9.99 -10.92
C GLY A 178 33.22 10.00 -11.34
N GLY A 179 32.48 11.05 -10.99
CA GLY A 179 31.05 11.11 -11.24
C GLY A 179 30.37 12.38 -10.77
N PHE A 180 29.04 12.33 -10.72
CA PHE A 180 28.21 13.34 -10.09
C PHE A 180 27.00 12.70 -9.40
N ALA A 181 26.54 13.33 -8.32
CA ALA A 181 25.28 12.98 -7.69
C ALA A 181 24.17 13.90 -8.23
N PHE A 182 22.96 13.36 -8.40
CA PHE A 182 21.81 14.07 -8.94
C PHE A 182 20.54 13.72 -8.14
N GLY A 183 19.66 14.72 -7.96
CA GLY A 183 18.39 14.54 -7.27
C GLY A 183 18.48 14.10 -5.80
N ALA A 184 17.32 13.98 -5.18
CA ALA A 184 17.12 13.34 -3.89
C ALA A 184 15.82 12.54 -3.98
N PHE A 185 15.87 11.27 -3.57
CA PHE A 185 14.77 10.33 -3.69
C PHE A 185 14.40 9.82 -2.30
N ASP A 186 13.11 9.58 -2.09
CA ASP A 186 12.62 8.85 -0.94
C ASP A 186 12.02 7.53 -1.41
N LEU A 187 12.87 6.51 -1.46
CA LEU A 187 12.52 5.19 -1.96
C LEU A 187 11.56 4.46 -1.01
N SER A 188 11.24 5.00 0.18
CA SER A 188 10.25 4.37 1.07
C SER A 188 8.81 4.44 0.55
N THR A 189 8.48 5.43 -0.30
CA THR A 189 7.12 5.61 -0.85
C THR A 189 7.09 5.81 -2.36
N ARG A 190 8.20 5.61 -3.07
CA ARG A 190 8.32 5.93 -4.50
C ARG A 190 8.91 4.79 -5.31
N ARG A 191 8.28 4.51 -6.45
CA ARG A 191 8.93 3.82 -7.57
C ARG A 191 9.81 4.84 -8.29
N VAL A 192 11.05 4.45 -8.60
CA VAL A 192 12.01 5.29 -9.32
C VAL A 192 12.60 4.48 -10.46
N VAL A 193 12.46 4.99 -11.68
CA VAL A 193 13.01 4.39 -12.90
C VAL A 193 14.18 5.26 -13.40
N LEU A 194 15.33 4.65 -13.64
CA LEU A 194 16.54 5.31 -14.15
C LEU A 194 16.96 4.68 -15.49
N ASP A 195 16.62 5.32 -16.61
CA ASP A 195 16.92 4.83 -17.96
C ASP A 195 18.18 5.46 -18.55
N ALA A 196 19.24 4.66 -18.66
CA ALA A 196 20.54 5.08 -19.17
C ALA A 196 20.73 4.68 -20.63
N VAL A 197 20.96 5.65 -21.52
CA VAL A 197 21.46 5.37 -22.87
C VAL A 197 22.98 5.41 -22.84
N ILE A 198 23.59 4.24 -22.91
CA ILE A 198 25.03 3.99 -22.81
C ILE A 198 25.62 3.86 -24.22
N ASP A 199 26.56 4.74 -24.57
CA ASP A 199 27.38 4.61 -25.77
C ASP A 199 28.71 3.89 -25.42
N PRO A 200 28.90 2.62 -25.82
CA PRO A 200 30.00 1.77 -25.38
C PRO A 200 31.37 2.21 -25.94
N ALA A 201 32.44 1.89 -25.21
CA ALA A 201 33.81 2.26 -25.60
C ALA A 201 34.27 1.52 -26.87
N THR A 202 34.86 2.22 -27.84
CA THR A 202 35.05 1.68 -29.21
C THR A 202 36.17 0.64 -29.34
N GLU A 203 37.18 0.66 -28.47
CA GLU A 203 38.23 -0.37 -28.40
C GLU A 203 38.57 -0.71 -26.94
N CYS A 204 37.85 -1.69 -26.39
CA CYS A 204 37.96 -2.08 -25.00
C CYS A 204 38.22 -3.59 -24.90
N GLY A 205 39.41 -3.96 -24.41
CA GLY A 205 39.88 -5.33 -24.29
C GLY A 205 40.17 -5.74 -22.84
N VAL A 206 40.85 -6.88 -22.66
CA VAL A 206 41.25 -7.36 -21.33
C VAL A 206 42.19 -6.33 -20.66
N GLY A 207 41.81 -5.84 -19.48
CA GLY A 207 42.53 -4.77 -18.77
C GLY A 207 42.06 -3.33 -19.08
N CYS A 208 40.99 -3.18 -19.87
CA CYS A 208 40.31 -1.91 -20.08
C CYS A 208 39.63 -1.42 -18.78
N LEU A 209 39.74 -0.12 -18.47
CA LEU A 209 39.18 0.49 -17.25
C LEU A 209 37.75 1.03 -17.43
N GLU A 210 37.23 1.07 -18.67
CA GLU A 210 35.97 1.74 -19.00
C GLU A 210 34.78 1.13 -18.24
N THR A 211 34.23 1.89 -17.30
CA THR A 211 33.03 1.57 -16.52
C THR A 211 32.11 2.77 -16.43
N LEU A 212 30.80 2.50 -16.46
CA LEU A 212 29.74 3.48 -16.21
C LEU A 212 28.69 2.84 -15.32
N GLY A 213 28.48 3.41 -14.15
CA GLY A 213 27.41 3.06 -13.21
C GLY A 213 26.35 4.15 -13.15
N VAL A 214 25.08 3.75 -13.12
CA VAL A 214 23.92 4.61 -12.87
C VAL A 214 23.08 3.94 -11.79
N GLY A 215 22.71 4.67 -10.74
CA GLY A 215 21.98 4.09 -9.61
C GLY A 215 21.76 5.07 -8.47
N VAL A 216 21.63 4.53 -7.26
CA VAL A 216 21.33 5.27 -6.04
C VAL A 216 22.27 4.89 -4.88
N GLY A 217 22.50 5.84 -3.98
CA GLY A 217 23.26 5.61 -2.74
C GLY A 217 22.79 6.52 -1.60
N VAL A 218 23.22 6.23 -0.38
CA VAL A 218 22.80 7.00 0.82
C VAL A 218 23.40 8.42 0.89
N ALA A 219 24.48 8.68 0.17
CA ALA A 219 25.13 9.99 0.08
C ALA A 219 26.04 10.06 -1.16
N ALA A 220 26.35 11.28 -1.61
CA ALA A 220 27.39 11.53 -2.60
C ALA A 220 28.78 11.24 -2.00
N PRO A 221 29.70 10.57 -2.72
CA PRO A 221 31.11 10.49 -2.34
C PRO A 221 31.73 11.90 -2.21
N PRO A 222 32.63 12.15 -1.24
CA PRO A 222 33.31 13.44 -1.16
C PRO A 222 34.21 13.69 -2.38
N SER A 223 34.20 14.91 -2.91
CA SER A 223 34.99 15.32 -4.08
C SER A 223 36.50 15.15 -3.83
N GLY A 224 37.26 14.72 -4.85
CA GLY A 224 38.70 14.46 -4.73
C GLY A 224 39.10 13.31 -3.79
N SER A 225 38.15 12.49 -3.32
CA SER A 225 38.43 11.43 -2.33
C SER A 225 39.19 10.21 -2.87
N GLY A 226 39.21 10.00 -4.19
CA GLY A 226 39.84 8.85 -4.84
C GLY A 226 39.24 7.49 -4.43
N GLN A 227 37.99 7.49 -3.94
CA GLN A 227 37.31 6.28 -3.46
C GLN A 227 36.54 5.56 -4.58
N VAL A 228 36.17 4.31 -4.30
CA VAL A 228 35.24 3.53 -5.12
C VAL A 228 33.81 3.82 -4.66
N VAL A 229 32.86 4.00 -5.59
CA VAL A 229 31.46 4.24 -5.21
C VAL A 229 30.80 2.96 -4.73
N SER A 230 30.46 2.92 -3.44
CA SER A 230 29.55 1.92 -2.86
C SER A 230 28.11 2.42 -3.02
N ALA A 231 27.53 2.20 -4.20
CA ALA A 231 26.12 2.47 -4.46
C ALA A 231 25.26 1.43 -3.72
N SER A 232 24.09 1.85 -3.20
CA SER A 232 23.12 0.93 -2.61
C SER A 232 22.62 -0.06 -3.66
N VAL A 233 22.23 0.48 -4.82
CA VAL A 233 21.78 -0.26 -6.01
C VAL A 233 22.26 0.48 -7.25
N ALA A 234 22.81 -0.21 -8.27
CA ALA A 234 23.15 0.40 -9.55
C ALA A 234 23.12 -0.60 -10.72
N LEU A 235 22.79 -0.11 -11.91
CA LEU A 235 23.21 -0.75 -13.16
C LEU A 235 24.65 -0.34 -13.45
N VAL A 236 25.51 -1.29 -13.86
CA VAL A 236 26.93 -1.01 -14.13
C VAL A 236 27.37 -1.69 -15.43
N TYR A 237 27.76 -0.87 -16.41
CA TYR A 237 28.44 -1.32 -17.62
C TYR A 237 29.93 -1.55 -17.36
N ALA A 238 30.46 -2.65 -17.87
CA ALA A 238 31.88 -3.02 -17.81
C ALA A 238 32.43 -3.30 -19.21
N GLY A 239 33.04 -2.29 -19.83
CA GLY A 239 33.49 -2.37 -21.23
C GLY A 239 34.53 -3.46 -21.50
N ALA A 240 35.31 -3.86 -20.49
CA ALA A 240 36.27 -4.96 -20.58
C ALA A 240 35.64 -6.34 -20.87
N ARG A 241 34.30 -6.45 -20.84
CA ARG A 241 33.53 -7.65 -21.22
C ARG A 241 32.33 -7.37 -22.14
N ASP A 242 32.01 -6.10 -22.40
CA ASP A 242 30.74 -5.64 -23.01
C ASP A 242 29.48 -6.23 -22.33
N GLU A 243 29.51 -6.21 -20.99
CA GLU A 243 28.43 -6.66 -20.09
C GLU A 243 27.83 -5.47 -19.32
N VAL A 244 26.54 -5.55 -19.02
CA VAL A 244 25.88 -4.73 -17.98
C VAL A 244 25.52 -5.65 -16.81
N GLY A 245 25.65 -5.18 -15.58
CA GLY A 245 25.31 -5.97 -14.39
C GLY A 245 24.61 -5.15 -13.31
N LEU A 246 23.85 -5.86 -12.47
CA LEU A 246 23.19 -5.30 -11.30
C LEU A 246 24.13 -5.36 -10.09
N GLN A 247 24.47 -4.20 -9.53
CA GLN A 247 25.26 -4.03 -8.31
C GLN A 247 24.32 -3.78 -7.12
N LEU A 248 24.50 -4.53 -6.04
CA LEU A 248 23.89 -4.28 -4.72
C LEU A 248 25.02 -4.10 -3.69
N GLY A 249 25.13 -2.91 -3.10
CA GLY A 249 26.31 -2.54 -2.30
C GLY A 249 27.62 -2.76 -3.08
N ASP A 250 28.62 -3.39 -2.46
CA ASP A 250 29.90 -3.71 -3.12
C ASP A 250 29.86 -4.95 -4.05
N ARG A 251 28.67 -5.49 -4.37
CA ARG A 251 28.52 -6.83 -4.99
C ARG A 251 27.74 -6.80 -6.30
N LEU A 252 28.39 -7.17 -7.41
CA LEU A 252 27.70 -7.41 -8.69
C LEU A 252 27.01 -8.79 -8.69
N VAL A 253 25.67 -8.79 -8.58
CA VAL A 253 24.82 -9.97 -8.34
C VAL A 253 24.46 -10.72 -9.62
N ARG A 254 24.30 -9.99 -10.73
CA ARG A 254 24.07 -10.53 -12.08
C ARG A 254 24.86 -9.77 -13.13
N ARG A 255 25.03 -10.40 -14.29
CA ARG A 255 25.65 -9.88 -15.51
C ARG A 255 24.80 -10.34 -16.69
N VAL A 256 24.58 -9.46 -17.64
CA VAL A 256 23.86 -9.70 -18.88
C VAL A 256 24.77 -9.21 -20.02
N ALA A 257 24.88 -9.99 -21.09
CA ALA A 257 25.61 -9.55 -22.28
C ALA A 257 24.87 -8.36 -22.91
N ARG A 258 25.61 -7.36 -23.42
CA ARG A 258 24.95 -6.13 -23.91
C ARG A 258 24.10 -6.38 -25.17
N GLU A 259 24.45 -7.39 -25.99
CA GLU A 259 23.71 -7.84 -27.19
C GLU A 259 23.35 -6.72 -28.19
N GLY A 260 24.18 -5.67 -28.24
CA GLY A 260 23.98 -4.54 -29.14
C GLY A 260 23.10 -3.41 -28.58
N ALA A 261 22.31 -3.65 -27.53
CA ALA A 261 21.48 -2.64 -26.89
C ALA A 261 22.29 -1.47 -26.30
N THR A 262 21.75 -0.26 -26.40
CA THR A 262 22.31 0.96 -25.78
C THR A 262 21.48 1.43 -24.59
N GLU A 263 20.20 1.09 -24.53
CA GLU A 263 19.25 1.54 -23.51
C GLU A 263 19.07 0.49 -22.41
N TRP A 264 19.33 0.90 -21.16
CA TRP A 264 19.33 0.05 -19.97
C TRP A 264 18.70 0.79 -18.80
N GLY A 265 17.64 0.23 -18.23
CA GLY A 265 16.92 0.82 -17.11
C GLY A 265 17.19 0.13 -15.79
N LEU A 266 16.96 0.85 -14.69
CA LEU A 266 16.95 0.34 -13.33
C LEU A 266 15.65 0.80 -12.64
N VAL A 267 14.75 -0.15 -12.37
CA VAL A 267 13.51 0.09 -11.62
C VAL A 267 13.77 -0.20 -10.15
N LEU A 268 13.50 0.77 -9.28
CA LEU A 268 13.63 0.68 -7.83
C LEU A 268 12.24 0.82 -7.20
N ARG A 269 11.81 -0.15 -6.39
CA ARG A 269 10.46 -0.18 -5.79
C ARG A 269 10.49 0.04 -4.28
N PRO A 270 9.42 0.59 -3.68
CA PRO A 270 9.35 0.81 -2.23
C PRO A 270 9.23 -0.48 -1.42
N THR A 271 8.97 -1.62 -2.06
CA THR A 271 9.10 -2.97 -1.48
C THR A 271 10.55 -3.43 -1.30
N GLY A 272 11.53 -2.64 -1.75
CA GLY A 272 12.95 -3.02 -1.80
C GLY A 272 13.30 -3.95 -2.97
N ALA A 273 12.36 -4.23 -3.85
CA ALA A 273 12.59 -4.96 -5.10
C ALA A 273 13.29 -4.08 -6.16
N VAL A 274 14.06 -4.72 -7.05
CA VAL A 274 14.74 -4.07 -8.17
C VAL A 274 14.62 -4.91 -9.44
N ALA A 275 14.40 -4.23 -10.58
CA ALA A 275 14.57 -4.80 -11.91
C ALA A 275 15.68 -4.08 -12.69
N LEU A 276 16.50 -4.83 -13.41
CA LEU A 276 17.37 -4.33 -14.48
C LEU A 276 16.65 -4.58 -15.80
N THR A 277 16.39 -3.52 -16.58
CA THR A 277 15.69 -3.60 -17.86
C THR A 277 16.64 -3.35 -19.04
N ARG A 278 16.20 -3.75 -20.24
CA ARG A 278 16.92 -3.55 -21.50
C ARG A 278 15.91 -3.20 -22.60
N GLY A 279 15.86 -1.92 -22.99
CA GLY A 279 14.78 -1.40 -23.84
C GLY A 279 13.40 -1.63 -23.24
N GLY A 280 13.20 -1.19 -21.99
CA GLY A 280 11.97 -1.37 -21.20
C GLY A 280 11.77 -2.78 -20.59
N VAL A 281 12.24 -3.85 -21.24
CA VAL A 281 11.95 -5.23 -20.79
C VAL A 281 12.86 -5.66 -19.63
N SER A 282 12.28 -6.17 -18.52
CA SER A 282 13.03 -6.75 -17.39
C SER A 282 13.89 -7.95 -17.85
N VAL A 283 15.17 -7.94 -17.51
CA VAL A 283 16.13 -9.04 -17.79
C VAL A 283 16.75 -9.63 -16.52
N VAL A 284 16.64 -8.95 -15.38
CA VAL A 284 16.99 -9.45 -14.04
C VAL A 284 16.06 -8.82 -13.01
N GLU A 285 15.38 -9.65 -12.22
CA GLU A 285 14.54 -9.25 -11.09
C GLU A 285 15.19 -9.71 -9.76
N VAL A 286 15.14 -8.90 -8.71
CA VAL A 286 15.54 -9.29 -7.34
C VAL A 286 14.63 -8.61 -6.30
N ALA A 287 13.79 -9.38 -5.62
CA ALA A 287 13.02 -8.94 -4.46
C ALA A 287 13.91 -8.75 -3.22
N GLY A 288 13.58 -7.79 -2.34
CA GLY A 288 14.30 -7.55 -1.08
C GLY A 288 15.79 -7.22 -1.25
N ALA A 289 16.14 -6.55 -2.36
CA ALA A 289 17.51 -6.29 -2.78
C ALA A 289 18.19 -5.16 -1.97
N PHE A 290 17.41 -4.20 -1.47
CA PHE A 290 17.88 -3.09 -0.64
C PHE A 290 16.87 -2.74 0.45
N ALA A 291 17.31 -1.96 1.45
CA ALA A 291 16.42 -1.36 2.44
C ALA A 291 15.92 0.01 1.91
N PRO A 292 14.60 0.19 1.69
CA PRO A 292 14.04 1.45 1.20
C PRO A 292 14.25 2.63 2.16
N GLY A 293 14.32 3.85 1.62
CA GLY A 293 14.52 5.08 2.39
C GLY A 293 15.16 6.21 1.58
N PRO A 294 15.67 7.26 2.25
CA PRO A 294 16.32 8.40 1.60
C PRO A 294 17.58 8.01 0.83
N ALA A 295 17.69 8.49 -0.41
CA ALA A 295 18.82 8.24 -1.30
C ALA A 295 19.11 9.45 -2.22
N VAL A 296 20.30 9.47 -2.81
CA VAL A 296 20.66 10.35 -3.93
C VAL A 296 20.96 9.52 -5.18
N GLY A 297 20.66 10.07 -6.36
CA GLY A 297 21.09 9.49 -7.62
C GLY A 297 22.59 9.64 -7.81
N LEU A 298 23.22 8.67 -8.47
CA LEU A 298 24.66 8.59 -8.70
C LEU A 298 24.93 8.17 -10.14
N VAL A 299 25.66 8.99 -10.90
CA VAL A 299 26.36 8.57 -12.12
C VAL A 299 27.84 8.53 -11.80
N TYR A 300 28.49 7.39 -12.01
CA TYR A 300 29.90 7.18 -11.64
C TYR A 300 30.63 6.25 -12.61
N GLY A 301 31.95 6.16 -12.45
CA GLY A 301 32.77 5.17 -13.13
C GLY A 301 34.16 5.66 -13.45
N ARG A 302 34.79 5.02 -14.43
CA ARG A 302 36.19 5.23 -14.82
C ARG A 302 36.31 5.26 -16.33
N SER A 303 37.18 6.13 -16.82
CA SER A 303 37.59 6.13 -18.22
C SER A 303 39.11 6.25 -18.32
N ARG A 304 39.70 5.74 -19.40
CA ARG A 304 41.08 6.11 -19.72
C ARG A 304 41.10 7.60 -20.09
N ASN A 305 42.06 8.35 -19.53
CA ASN A 305 42.25 9.77 -19.82
C ASN A 305 42.53 9.93 -21.33
N PRO A 306 41.62 10.53 -22.13
CA PRO A 306 41.68 10.41 -23.59
C PRO A 306 42.75 11.34 -24.18
N GLY A 307 43.77 10.74 -24.80
CA GLY A 307 44.66 11.45 -25.73
C GLY A 307 43.97 11.67 -27.09
N ALA A 308 44.50 12.59 -27.90
CA ALA A 308 43.93 12.95 -29.21
C ALA A 308 43.87 11.81 -30.26
N THR A 309 44.42 10.64 -29.95
CA THR A 309 44.35 9.41 -30.76
C THR A 309 43.94 8.19 -29.93
N ALA A 310 43.32 8.39 -28.76
CA ALA A 310 42.78 7.30 -27.95
C ALA A 310 41.43 6.82 -28.53
N PRO A 311 41.07 5.54 -28.31
CA PRO A 311 39.71 5.05 -28.56
C PRO A 311 38.68 5.87 -27.77
N ALA A 312 37.44 5.94 -28.26
CA ALA A 312 36.39 6.65 -27.54
C ALA A 312 36.06 5.89 -26.23
N PRO A 313 35.98 6.60 -25.09
CA PRO A 313 35.58 6.01 -23.81
C PRO A 313 34.10 5.67 -23.79
N VAL A 314 33.65 5.00 -22.72
CA VAL A 314 32.21 4.87 -22.44
C VAL A 314 31.61 6.25 -22.13
N ALA A 315 30.43 6.54 -22.66
CA ALA A 315 29.70 7.76 -22.37
C ALA A 315 28.23 7.48 -22.03
N LEU A 316 27.67 8.27 -21.11
CA LEU A 316 26.23 8.35 -20.89
C LEU A 316 25.67 9.40 -21.86
N ALA A 317 24.93 8.94 -22.88
CA ALA A 317 24.37 9.79 -23.93
C ALA A 317 23.09 10.52 -23.46
N SER A 318 22.28 9.86 -22.63
CA SER A 318 21.14 10.46 -21.94
C SER A 318 20.78 9.66 -20.68
N LEU A 319 20.06 10.32 -19.77
CA LEU A 319 19.46 9.72 -18.58
C LEU A 319 17.98 10.13 -18.51
N GLY A 320 17.07 9.16 -18.51
CA GLY A 320 15.70 9.32 -18.03
C GLY A 320 15.65 9.12 -16.52
N VAL A 321 14.80 9.88 -15.84
CA VAL A 321 14.49 9.73 -14.42
C VAL A 321 12.99 9.93 -14.24
N GLU A 322 12.28 8.86 -13.90
CA GLU A 322 10.85 8.90 -13.62
C GLU A 322 10.62 8.52 -12.15
N THR A 323 9.69 9.23 -11.50
CA THR A 323 9.40 9.09 -10.07
C THR A 323 7.89 9.10 -9.87
N GLU A 324 7.38 8.03 -9.28
CA GLU A 324 5.95 7.83 -9.03
C GLU A 324 5.72 7.58 -7.55
N LEU A 325 4.58 8.04 -7.05
CA LEU A 325 4.17 7.84 -5.66
C LEU A 325 3.33 6.56 -5.57
N CYS A 326 3.56 5.73 -4.57
CA CYS A 326 2.82 4.48 -4.36
C CYS A 326 2.20 4.53 -2.95
N ASP A 327 1.04 3.91 -2.71
CA ASP A 327 0.54 3.79 -1.33
C ASP A 327 1.25 2.65 -0.59
N VAL A 328 2.13 3.03 0.35
CA VAL A 328 2.97 2.08 1.08
C VAL A 328 2.62 2.12 2.57
N PRO A 329 1.86 1.12 3.08
CA PRO A 329 1.53 1.01 4.50
C PRO A 329 2.78 1.03 5.39
N GLY A 330 2.67 1.68 6.56
CA GLY A 330 3.77 1.82 7.52
C GLY A 330 4.62 3.09 7.37
N THR A 331 4.57 3.79 6.23
CA THR A 331 5.47 4.93 5.89
C THR A 331 5.12 6.28 6.55
N TRP A 332 4.57 6.23 7.77
CA TRP A 332 4.08 7.36 8.54
C TRP A 332 5.20 8.25 9.12
N ARG A 333 4.97 9.57 9.09
CA ARG A 333 5.97 10.62 9.28
C ARG A 333 5.53 11.63 10.34
N GLU A 334 6.50 12.38 10.87
CA GLU A 334 6.28 13.55 11.73
C GLU A 334 5.33 13.28 12.91
N ARG A 335 5.52 12.12 13.58
CA ARG A 335 4.81 11.72 14.79
C ARG A 335 4.96 12.81 15.86
N ARG A 336 3.88 13.57 16.11
CA ARG A 336 3.86 14.68 17.07
C ARG A 336 2.76 14.47 18.11
N ALA A 337 3.08 14.74 19.38
CA ALA A 337 2.06 14.82 20.43
C ALA A 337 1.28 16.14 20.30
N LEU A 338 -0.04 16.08 20.44
CA LEU A 338 -0.95 17.24 20.34
C LEU A 338 -1.09 18.03 21.67
N GLY A 339 -0.33 17.65 22.70
CA GLY A 339 -0.42 18.25 24.05
C GLY A 339 -1.73 17.95 24.79
N GLN A 340 -2.57 17.05 24.24
CA GLN A 340 -3.83 16.60 24.83
C GLN A 340 -3.72 15.14 25.31
N THR A 341 -4.61 14.75 26.20
CA THR A 341 -4.81 13.36 26.62
C THR A 341 -6.28 12.97 26.49
N GLY A 342 -6.55 11.77 25.98
CA GLY A 342 -7.91 11.29 25.73
C GLY A 342 -7.92 9.87 25.17
N GLU A 343 -9.11 9.39 24.83
CA GLU A 343 -9.31 8.11 24.14
C GLU A 343 -10.12 8.32 22.86
N ALA A 344 -9.92 7.47 21.85
CA ALA A 344 -10.60 7.53 20.55
C ALA A 344 -10.64 8.97 19.98
N PRO A 345 -9.48 9.53 19.60
CA PRO A 345 -9.45 10.75 18.82
C PRO A 345 -10.02 10.49 17.41
N SER A 346 -10.76 11.46 16.89
CA SER A 346 -11.21 11.50 15.48
C SER A 346 -10.85 12.85 14.86
N LEU A 347 -10.58 12.86 13.54
CA LEU A 347 -10.05 13.96 12.75
C LEU A 347 -10.90 14.14 11.48
N ALA A 348 -11.47 15.32 11.28
CA ALA A 348 -12.19 15.64 10.05
C ALA A 348 -11.85 17.02 9.49
N ARG A 349 -12.06 17.19 8.18
CA ARG A 349 -11.80 18.45 7.46
C ARG A 349 -12.99 18.93 6.65
N ARG A 350 -13.12 20.25 6.58
CA ARG A 350 -14.08 20.94 5.71
C ARG A 350 -13.63 22.37 5.47
N ASP A 351 -13.72 22.86 4.23
CA ASP A 351 -13.52 24.28 3.86
C ASP A 351 -12.17 24.89 4.35
N GLY A 352 -11.15 24.05 4.57
CA GLY A 352 -9.86 24.42 5.13
C GLY A 352 -9.78 24.45 6.67
N GLU A 353 -10.90 24.31 7.39
CA GLU A 353 -10.90 24.02 8.83
C GLU A 353 -10.55 22.54 9.08
N THR A 354 -9.79 22.29 10.15
CA THR A 354 -9.52 20.95 10.69
C THR A 354 -10.09 20.87 12.11
N TRP A 355 -10.90 19.86 12.39
CA TRP A 355 -11.52 19.62 13.69
C TRP A 355 -11.05 18.28 14.26
N ILE A 356 -10.86 18.22 15.58
CA ILE A 356 -10.44 17.00 16.29
C ILE A 356 -11.38 16.77 17.48
N ALA A 357 -11.98 15.58 17.56
CA ALA A 357 -12.75 15.11 18.70
C ALA A 357 -11.94 14.11 19.53
N TRP A 358 -12.30 13.91 20.81
CA TRP A 358 -11.85 12.77 21.63
C TRP A 358 -12.78 12.55 22.84
N ALA A 359 -12.73 11.36 23.43
CA ALA A 359 -13.35 11.07 24.71
C ALA A 359 -12.43 11.44 25.89
N GLU A 360 -12.96 12.14 26.89
CA GLU A 360 -12.25 12.56 28.10
C GLU A 360 -13.18 12.41 29.31
N ALA A 361 -12.86 11.45 30.20
CA ALA A 361 -13.61 11.16 31.44
C ALA A 361 -15.13 10.92 31.26
N GLY A 362 -15.53 10.21 30.20
CA GLY A 362 -16.93 9.86 29.92
C GLY A 362 -17.76 10.97 29.27
N ALA A 363 -17.11 12.05 28.83
CA ALA A 363 -17.68 13.13 28.04
C ALA A 363 -16.87 13.33 26.75
N LEU A 364 -17.50 13.85 25.70
CA LEU A 364 -16.80 14.22 24.47
C LEU A 364 -16.13 15.60 24.60
N ARG A 365 -15.05 15.77 23.86
CA ARG A 365 -14.32 17.02 23.65
C ARG A 365 -14.17 17.22 22.15
N VAL A 366 -14.21 18.47 21.72
CA VAL A 366 -13.93 18.89 20.35
C VAL A 366 -13.05 20.12 20.41
N ALA A 367 -12.06 20.19 19.53
CA ALA A 367 -11.23 21.37 19.31
C ALA A 367 -11.08 21.65 17.81
N ARG A 368 -10.94 22.92 17.46
CA ARG A 368 -10.51 23.35 16.13
C ARG A 368 -9.00 23.48 16.09
N GLU A 369 -8.36 23.12 14.98
CA GLU A 369 -6.96 23.45 14.78
C GLU A 369 -6.84 24.90 14.29
N GLY A 370 -6.26 25.75 15.13
CA GLY A 370 -5.94 27.13 14.84
C GLY A 370 -4.55 27.30 14.20
N VAL A 371 -4.10 28.55 14.13
CA VAL A 371 -2.81 28.92 13.52
C VAL A 371 -1.64 28.19 14.19
N GLU A 372 -0.63 27.80 13.41
CA GLU A 372 0.54 26.99 13.83
C GLU A 372 0.21 25.59 14.41
N GLY A 373 -1.05 25.15 14.34
CA GLY A 373 -1.46 23.81 14.80
C GLY A 373 -1.85 23.74 16.28
N ALA A 374 -2.17 24.87 16.89
CA ALA A 374 -2.70 24.92 18.26
C ALA A 374 -4.17 24.45 18.30
N LEU A 375 -4.56 23.68 19.32
CA LEU A 375 -5.93 23.16 19.44
C LEU A 375 -6.80 24.05 20.34
N GLU A 376 -7.74 24.75 19.71
CA GLU A 376 -8.75 25.61 20.37
C GLU A 376 -9.96 24.76 20.77
N ARG A 377 -9.97 24.31 22.03
CA ARG A 377 -11.09 23.54 22.63
C ARG A 377 -12.39 24.37 22.63
N LEU A 378 -13.50 23.78 22.18
CA LEU A 378 -14.84 24.34 22.37
C LEU A 378 -15.22 24.31 23.86
N GLU A 379 -15.97 25.31 24.33
CA GLU A 379 -16.42 25.37 25.72
C GLU A 379 -17.68 24.51 25.96
N GLY A 380 -17.71 23.81 27.10
CA GLY A 380 -18.87 23.02 27.54
C GLY A 380 -18.86 21.54 27.11
N PRO A 381 -19.91 20.77 27.46
CA PRO A 381 -20.11 19.44 26.92
C PRO A 381 -20.58 19.54 25.46
N VAL A 382 -19.91 18.84 24.56
CA VAL A 382 -20.26 18.80 23.13
C VAL A 382 -21.59 18.07 22.89
N VAL A 383 -21.89 17.06 23.72
CA VAL A 383 -23.08 16.21 23.63
C VAL A 383 -23.73 16.08 25.00
N ASP A 384 -25.02 16.37 25.10
CA ASP A 384 -25.87 16.11 26.27
C ASP A 384 -26.88 14.99 25.98
N ALA A 385 -26.37 13.78 25.81
CA ALA A 385 -27.18 12.59 25.55
C ALA A 385 -27.80 12.08 26.86
N ALA A 386 -28.99 12.58 27.21
CA ALA A 386 -29.69 12.25 28.47
C ALA A 386 -29.99 10.76 28.71
N TRP A 387 -29.81 9.90 27.69
CA TRP A 387 -29.90 8.43 27.80
C TRP A 387 -28.56 7.74 28.07
N ALA A 388 -27.43 8.40 27.78
CA ALA A 388 -26.08 7.89 27.98
C ALA A 388 -25.65 7.98 29.46
N ALA A 389 -26.43 7.36 30.35
CA ALA A 389 -26.24 7.43 31.80
C ALA A 389 -24.94 6.77 32.30
N GLY A 390 -24.31 5.92 31.49
CA GLY A 390 -22.96 5.38 31.68
C GLY A 390 -21.85 6.25 31.06
N GLY A 391 -22.20 7.44 30.54
CA GLY A 391 -21.30 8.34 29.82
C GLY A 391 -21.29 8.10 28.31
N VAL A 392 -20.63 9.01 27.60
CA VAL A 392 -20.37 8.94 26.16
C VAL A 392 -18.88 8.68 25.88
N GLY A 393 -18.56 8.22 24.69
CA GLY A 393 -17.18 8.04 24.23
C GLY A 393 -17.12 7.60 22.79
N ASP A 394 -15.93 7.27 22.32
CA ASP A 394 -15.65 6.81 20.96
C ASP A 394 -16.32 7.71 19.89
N PRO A 395 -15.94 9.01 19.83
CA PRO A 395 -16.45 9.95 18.84
C PRO A 395 -15.84 9.72 17.45
N GLU A 396 -16.67 9.93 16.43
CA GLU A 396 -16.28 10.07 15.03
C GLU A 396 -16.84 11.38 14.48
N LEU A 397 -15.97 12.28 13.99
CA LEU A 397 -16.36 13.51 13.31
C LEU A 397 -16.59 13.26 11.82
N TRP A 398 -17.63 13.88 11.26
CA TRP A 398 -17.90 13.81 9.82
C TRP A 398 -18.31 15.20 9.27
N PRO A 399 -17.82 15.64 8.10
CA PRO A 399 -18.24 16.91 7.49
C PRO A 399 -19.53 16.73 6.69
N GLY A 400 -20.66 16.64 7.40
CA GLY A 400 -22.00 16.54 6.82
C GLY A 400 -22.39 17.65 5.84
N GLU A 401 -23.40 17.43 4.98
CA GLU A 401 -23.74 18.38 3.90
C GLU A 401 -23.89 19.84 4.38
N GLU A 402 -24.63 20.06 5.47
CA GLU A 402 -24.94 21.38 6.02
C GLU A 402 -23.96 21.87 7.11
N GLY A 403 -23.00 21.05 7.57
CA GLY A 403 -22.12 21.43 8.69
C GLY A 403 -21.21 20.32 9.22
N TRP A 404 -21.14 20.20 10.55
CA TRP A 404 -20.36 19.16 11.23
C TRP A 404 -21.30 18.17 11.92
N GLU A 405 -21.09 16.89 11.65
CA GLU A 405 -21.77 15.75 12.28
C GLU A 405 -20.79 15.05 13.24
N LEU A 406 -21.33 14.38 14.25
CA LEU A 406 -20.58 13.65 15.27
C LEU A 406 -21.33 12.38 15.66
N TYR A 407 -20.78 11.22 15.28
CA TYR A 407 -21.27 9.92 15.69
C TYR A 407 -20.55 9.51 16.98
N PHE A 408 -21.24 8.84 17.91
CA PHE A 408 -20.62 8.50 19.20
C PHE A 408 -21.27 7.28 19.89
N THR A 409 -20.51 6.64 20.77
CA THR A 409 -21.02 5.58 21.65
C THR A 409 -21.74 6.18 22.86
N ALA A 410 -23.05 5.96 22.94
CA ALA A 410 -23.87 6.27 24.11
C ALA A 410 -24.00 5.01 25.00
N ARG A 411 -23.55 5.08 26.26
CA ARG A 411 -23.54 3.92 27.17
C ARG A 411 -24.70 3.98 28.16
N GLY A 412 -25.52 2.93 28.21
CA GLY A 412 -26.65 2.80 29.11
C GLY A 412 -26.24 2.52 30.56
N ALA A 413 -27.13 2.82 31.51
CA ALA A 413 -26.93 2.50 32.94
C ALA A 413 -26.93 0.97 33.24
N ASP A 414 -27.37 0.15 32.30
CA ASP A 414 -27.34 -1.31 32.32
C ASP A 414 -26.08 -1.91 31.65
N GLY A 415 -25.20 -1.07 31.10
CA GLY A 415 -24.01 -1.50 30.37
C GLY A 415 -24.25 -1.81 28.89
N THR A 416 -25.46 -1.59 28.35
CA THR A 416 -25.69 -1.59 26.90
C THR A 416 -25.00 -0.40 26.23
N SER A 417 -24.82 -0.45 24.92
CA SER A 417 -24.31 0.67 24.13
C SER A 417 -25.08 0.79 22.82
N GLU A 418 -25.38 2.03 22.44
CA GLU A 418 -26.05 2.40 21.19
C GLU A 418 -25.31 3.57 20.54
N ILE A 419 -25.42 3.69 19.22
CA ILE A 419 -24.83 4.81 18.48
C ILE A 419 -25.77 6.02 18.54
N GLY A 420 -25.27 7.09 19.13
CA GLY A 420 -25.85 8.42 19.02
C GLY A 420 -25.27 9.18 17.83
N HIS A 421 -26.05 10.14 17.35
CA HIS A 421 -25.66 11.11 16.34
C HIS A 421 -25.88 12.52 16.90
N ALA A 422 -25.00 13.46 16.58
CA ALA A 422 -25.19 14.87 16.88
C ALA A 422 -24.78 15.74 15.68
N ALA A 423 -25.63 16.69 15.29
CA ALA A 423 -25.35 17.63 14.22
C ALA A 423 -25.20 19.05 14.77
N LEU A 424 -24.24 19.82 14.26
CA LEU A 424 -23.99 21.20 14.69
C LEU A 424 -24.87 22.20 13.91
N GLY A 425 -26.00 22.59 14.52
CA GLY A 425 -26.90 23.64 14.02
C GLY A 425 -26.62 25.04 14.59
N GLU A 426 -27.44 26.02 14.21
CA GLU A 426 -27.32 27.42 14.71
C GLU A 426 -27.38 27.54 16.24
N GLY A 427 -28.08 26.62 16.91
CA GLY A 427 -28.24 26.59 18.36
C GLY A 427 -27.13 25.84 19.12
N GLY A 428 -26.19 25.21 18.42
CA GLY A 428 -25.26 24.23 18.98
C GLY A 428 -25.54 22.81 18.48
N TRP A 429 -25.09 21.81 19.24
CA TRP A 429 -25.24 20.40 18.86
C TRP A 429 -26.64 19.87 19.18
N GLU A 430 -27.37 19.44 18.15
CA GLU A 430 -28.65 18.75 18.27
C GLU A 430 -28.40 17.23 18.27
N VAL A 431 -28.85 16.52 19.31
CA VAL A 431 -28.43 15.14 19.62
C VAL A 431 -29.59 14.15 19.54
N GLU A 432 -29.39 13.04 18.83
CA GLU A 432 -30.39 11.97 18.64
C GLU A 432 -29.81 10.55 18.77
N ARG A 433 -30.68 9.55 18.62
CA ARG A 433 -30.35 8.11 18.61
C ARG A 433 -30.50 7.57 17.19
N LEU A 434 -29.50 6.84 16.68
CA LEU A 434 -29.65 6.10 15.42
C LEU A 434 -30.39 4.76 15.59
N GLY A 435 -30.55 4.28 16.81
CA GLY A 435 -31.17 2.97 17.10
C GLY A 435 -30.27 1.77 16.77
N ILE A 436 -29.03 2.01 16.35
CA ILE A 436 -28.01 0.99 16.10
C ILE A 436 -27.35 0.61 17.43
N GLY A 437 -27.32 -0.68 17.75
CA GLY A 437 -26.63 -1.20 18.95
C GLY A 437 -25.14 -1.45 18.67
N GLY A 438 -24.28 -1.10 19.63
CA GLY A 438 -22.83 -1.28 19.52
C GLY A 438 -22.03 -0.09 20.07
N ALA A 439 -20.75 -0.05 19.73
CA ALA A 439 -19.79 0.97 20.14
C ALA A 439 -18.72 1.21 19.06
N ALA A 440 -17.87 2.22 19.27
CA ALA A 440 -16.79 2.61 18.36
C ALA A 440 -17.26 2.77 16.90
N PRO A 441 -18.15 3.74 16.60
CA PRO A 441 -18.52 4.05 15.23
C PRO A 441 -17.28 4.57 14.46
N THR A 442 -17.22 4.27 13.17
CA THR A 442 -16.41 5.03 12.19
C THR A 442 -17.20 5.20 10.89
N VAL A 443 -17.03 6.34 10.22
CA VAL A 443 -17.85 6.77 9.07
C VAL A 443 -16.99 7.12 7.87
N ALA A 444 -17.38 6.59 6.71
CA ALA A 444 -16.76 6.85 5.43
C ALA A 444 -17.83 6.98 4.34
N GLU A 445 -17.44 7.40 3.14
CA GLU A 445 -18.35 7.62 2.01
C GLU A 445 -17.72 7.05 0.73
N ALA A 446 -18.51 6.32 -0.05
CA ALA A 446 -18.11 5.73 -1.33
C ALA A 446 -18.07 6.80 -2.45
N GLY A 447 -17.45 6.47 -3.58
CA GLY A 447 -17.36 7.36 -4.75
C GLY A 447 -18.71 7.79 -5.36
N ASP A 448 -19.82 7.10 -5.07
CA ASP A 448 -21.18 7.50 -5.46
C ASP A 448 -21.93 8.35 -4.39
N GLY A 449 -21.28 8.65 -3.25
CA GLY A 449 -21.92 9.31 -2.11
C GLY A 449 -22.61 8.36 -1.13
N THR A 450 -22.51 7.04 -1.29
CA THR A 450 -23.06 6.08 -0.33
C THR A 450 -22.28 6.14 0.98
N ARG A 451 -22.90 6.69 2.03
CA ARG A 451 -22.33 6.69 3.38
C ARG A 451 -22.31 5.29 3.98
N VAL A 452 -21.21 4.98 4.65
CA VAL A 452 -20.96 3.72 5.34
C VAL A 452 -20.60 4.01 6.78
N LEU A 453 -21.26 3.33 7.71
CA LEU A 453 -21.02 3.39 9.15
C LEU A 453 -20.61 2.01 9.63
N LEU A 454 -19.38 1.87 10.11
CA LEU A 454 -18.88 0.66 10.74
C LEU A 454 -19.07 0.75 12.26
N VAL A 455 -19.63 -0.29 12.88
CA VAL A 455 -19.91 -0.35 14.32
C VAL A 455 -19.43 -1.66 14.90
N ARG A 456 -18.90 -1.64 16.13
CA ARG A 456 -18.53 -2.86 16.86
C ARG A 456 -19.66 -3.34 17.76
N ASP A 457 -20.14 -4.57 17.54
CA ASP A 457 -21.02 -5.28 18.46
C ASP A 457 -20.21 -6.12 19.49
N ALA A 458 -20.90 -6.94 20.30
CA ALA A 458 -20.26 -7.74 21.34
C ALA A 458 -19.39 -8.92 20.82
N ALA A 459 -19.49 -9.25 19.53
CA ALA A 459 -18.80 -10.35 18.88
C ALA A 459 -17.91 -9.89 17.69
N ALA A 460 -18.35 -8.92 16.90
CA ALA A 460 -17.76 -8.56 15.62
C ALA A 460 -17.91 -7.08 15.24
N TRP A 461 -17.24 -6.68 14.16
CA TRP A 461 -17.53 -5.45 13.43
C TRP A 461 -18.72 -5.66 12.48
N ARG A 462 -19.53 -4.62 12.27
CA ARG A 462 -20.75 -4.61 11.46
C ARG A 462 -20.76 -3.39 10.56
N VAL A 463 -20.99 -3.62 9.26
CA VAL A 463 -21.13 -2.57 8.25
C VAL A 463 -22.61 -2.17 8.15
N TYR A 464 -22.89 -0.87 8.16
CA TYR A 464 -24.19 -0.29 7.86
C TYR A 464 -24.08 0.69 6.69
N THR A 465 -25.05 0.69 5.79
CA THR A 465 -25.15 1.62 4.66
C THR A 465 -26.24 2.65 4.90
N GLY A 466 -25.95 3.91 4.62
CA GLY A 466 -26.82 5.05 4.88
C GLY A 466 -27.46 5.56 3.59
N ALA A 467 -28.74 5.25 3.38
CA ALA A 467 -29.48 5.67 2.19
C ALA A 467 -30.72 6.50 2.60
N GLY A 468 -30.76 7.76 2.17
CA GLY A 468 -31.91 8.65 2.41
C GLY A 468 -32.23 8.91 3.89
N GLY A 469 -31.21 8.92 4.76
CA GLY A 469 -31.36 9.12 6.20
C GLY A 469 -31.73 7.86 7.01
N ALA A 470 -31.76 6.67 6.39
CA ALA A 470 -31.95 5.40 7.07
C ALA A 470 -30.71 4.50 6.94
N TRP A 471 -30.34 3.84 8.04
CA TRP A 471 -29.22 2.89 8.09
C TRP A 471 -29.71 1.44 7.96
N ALA A 472 -29.13 0.68 7.02
CA ALA A 472 -29.38 -0.75 6.85
C ALA A 472 -28.10 -1.57 7.07
N ALA A 473 -28.18 -2.72 7.73
CA ALA A 473 -27.00 -3.57 7.93
C ALA A 473 -26.63 -4.29 6.62
N LEU A 474 -25.36 -4.22 6.22
CA LEU A 474 -24.83 -4.95 5.07
C LEU A 474 -24.60 -6.42 5.47
N GLY A 475 -25.30 -7.34 4.79
CA GLY A 475 -25.16 -8.77 5.01
C GLY A 475 -24.10 -9.40 4.10
N GLY A 476 -23.38 -10.40 4.61
CA GLY A 476 -22.49 -11.24 3.80
C GLY A 476 -21.04 -10.79 3.69
N SER A 477 -20.62 -9.75 4.42
CA SER A 477 -19.21 -9.35 4.57
C SER A 477 -18.43 -10.32 5.46
N ASP A 478 -17.22 -10.72 5.05
CA ASP A 478 -16.32 -11.60 5.82
C ASP A 478 -15.46 -10.85 6.84
N LEU A 479 -15.80 -9.59 7.11
CA LEU A 479 -15.05 -8.73 8.03
C LEU A 479 -14.93 -9.33 9.44
N ASP A 480 -15.92 -10.08 9.91
CA ASP A 480 -15.87 -10.75 11.22
C ASP A 480 -14.90 -11.94 11.25
N VAL A 481 -14.70 -12.61 10.11
CA VAL A 481 -13.68 -13.64 9.91
C VAL A 481 -12.27 -13.03 9.89
N VAL A 482 -12.00 -12.05 9.02
CA VAL A 482 -10.64 -11.51 8.84
C VAL A 482 -10.17 -10.63 10.01
N THR A 483 -11.10 -10.00 10.75
CA THR A 483 -10.76 -9.22 11.95
C THR A 483 -10.75 -10.02 13.23
N ALA A 484 -11.15 -11.30 13.21
CA ALA A 484 -11.22 -12.17 14.39
C ALA A 484 -9.92 -12.12 15.23
N PRO A 485 -10.00 -11.84 16.55
CA PRO A 485 -8.81 -11.80 17.41
C PRO A 485 -8.29 -13.21 17.67
N ALA A 486 -6.96 -13.37 17.69
CA ALA A 486 -6.33 -14.57 18.24
C ALA A 486 -6.60 -14.70 19.76
N GLU A 487 -6.42 -15.89 20.35
CA GLU A 487 -6.72 -16.17 21.77
C GLU A 487 -6.04 -15.22 22.78
N ASP A 488 -4.91 -14.61 22.42
CA ASP A 488 -4.16 -13.65 23.24
C ASP A 488 -4.19 -12.20 22.72
N GLU A 489 -5.15 -11.88 21.85
CA GLU A 489 -5.29 -10.58 21.17
C GLU A 489 -6.59 -9.86 21.55
N VAL A 490 -6.55 -8.52 21.58
CA VAL A 490 -7.71 -7.67 21.88
C VAL A 490 -7.86 -6.59 20.82
N LEU A 491 -9.02 -6.53 20.17
CA LEU A 491 -9.36 -5.45 19.23
C LEU A 491 -9.66 -4.15 20.00
N GLY A 492 -9.25 -3.01 19.43
CA GLY A 492 -9.57 -1.66 19.90
C GLY A 492 -10.70 -1.02 19.08
N GLY A 493 -10.61 0.29 18.86
CA GLY A 493 -11.36 0.97 17.80
C GLY A 493 -10.71 0.75 16.42
N ALA A 494 -11.42 1.15 15.38
CA ALA A 494 -10.94 1.16 14.00
C ALA A 494 -11.38 2.45 13.32
N SER A 495 -10.76 2.77 12.19
CA SER A 495 -11.18 3.83 11.28
C SER A 495 -11.24 3.28 9.86
N LEU A 496 -12.29 3.66 9.13
CA LEU A 496 -12.56 3.27 7.76
C LEU A 496 -12.40 4.50 6.86
N VAL A 497 -11.70 4.36 5.73
CA VAL A 497 -11.54 5.45 4.76
C VAL A 497 -11.50 4.88 3.34
N VAL A 498 -11.93 5.65 2.33
CA VAL A 498 -11.67 5.33 0.92
C VAL A 498 -10.37 6.02 0.50
N HIS A 499 -9.41 5.26 -0.03
CA HIS A 499 -8.18 5.79 -0.60
C HIS A 499 -7.62 4.87 -1.69
N ASP A 500 -7.06 5.47 -2.73
CA ASP A 500 -6.69 4.83 -4.01
C ASP A 500 -7.77 3.91 -4.60
N GLY A 501 -9.02 4.33 -4.53
CA GLY A 501 -10.17 3.58 -5.02
C GLY A 501 -10.57 2.35 -4.20
N ALA A 502 -9.91 2.07 -3.06
CA ALA A 502 -10.21 0.96 -2.17
C ALA A 502 -10.67 1.43 -0.77
N TRP A 503 -11.47 0.61 -0.09
CA TRP A 503 -11.72 0.75 1.33
C TRP A 503 -10.47 0.32 2.12
N GLN A 504 -9.93 1.21 2.95
CA GLN A 504 -8.84 0.94 3.87
C GLN A 504 -9.36 0.94 5.31
N LEU A 505 -9.25 -0.20 5.99
CA LEU A 505 -9.64 -0.35 7.39
C LEU A 505 -8.41 -0.41 8.30
N HIS A 506 -8.24 0.63 9.12
CA HIS A 506 -7.18 0.77 10.10
C HIS A 506 -7.65 0.29 11.48
N LEU A 507 -7.43 -0.99 11.80
CA LEU A 507 -7.93 -1.64 13.02
C LEU A 507 -6.86 -1.74 14.12
N ALA A 508 -7.09 -1.10 15.27
CA ALA A 508 -6.21 -1.26 16.43
C ALA A 508 -6.33 -2.67 17.04
N ARG A 509 -5.18 -3.34 17.27
CA ARG A 509 -5.06 -4.66 17.89
C ARG A 509 -3.97 -4.64 18.98
N ARG A 510 -4.23 -5.27 20.13
CA ARG A 510 -3.26 -5.46 21.21
C ARG A 510 -2.88 -6.92 21.35
N ARG A 511 -1.59 -7.24 21.29
CA ARG A 511 -1.07 -8.56 21.70
C ARG A 511 -0.16 -8.41 22.92
N GLY A 512 -0.46 -9.13 23.99
CA GLY A 512 0.16 -8.89 25.29
C GLY A 512 -0.06 -7.45 25.77
N THR A 513 1.03 -6.67 25.92
CA THR A 513 0.98 -5.26 26.32
C THR A 513 1.10 -4.26 25.17
N ARG A 514 1.43 -4.68 23.94
CA ARG A 514 1.69 -3.75 22.83
C ARG A 514 0.48 -3.57 21.93
N TRP A 515 0.16 -2.30 21.63
CA TRP A 515 -0.84 -1.92 20.64
C TRP A 515 -0.19 -1.63 19.28
N ARG A 516 -0.88 -2.02 18.21
CA ARG A 516 -0.53 -1.76 16.80
C ARG A 516 -1.83 -1.54 16.02
N VAL A 517 -1.74 -0.88 14.87
CA VAL A 517 -2.80 -0.81 13.87
C VAL A 517 -2.51 -1.83 12.79
N ALA A 518 -3.43 -2.77 12.59
CA ALA A 518 -3.45 -3.61 11.39
C ALA A 518 -4.17 -2.87 10.25
N LEU A 519 -3.77 -3.14 9.01
CA LEU A 519 -4.44 -2.61 7.82
C LEU A 519 -5.09 -3.75 7.04
N TYR A 520 -6.30 -3.49 6.54
CA TYR A 520 -7.00 -4.35 5.59
C TYR A 520 -7.48 -3.48 4.41
N ALA A 521 -7.51 -4.05 3.21
CA ALA A 521 -8.06 -3.39 2.01
C ALA A 521 -9.21 -4.20 1.41
N SER A 522 -10.16 -3.54 0.77
CA SER A 522 -11.33 -4.16 0.10
C SER A 522 -11.84 -3.27 -1.02
N ASP A 523 -12.27 -3.84 -2.14
CA ASP A 523 -12.93 -3.07 -3.20
C ASP A 523 -14.42 -2.81 -2.90
N GLU A 524 -15.13 -3.73 -2.21
CA GLU A 524 -16.59 -3.66 -2.05
C GLU A 524 -17.14 -3.90 -0.61
N LEU A 525 -16.29 -3.88 0.42
CA LEU A 525 -16.57 -4.21 1.83
C LEU A 525 -16.94 -5.67 2.09
N VAL A 526 -16.96 -6.56 1.10
CA VAL A 526 -17.39 -7.95 1.28
C VAL A 526 -16.20 -8.86 1.57
N ALA A 527 -15.23 -8.92 0.64
CA ALA A 527 -13.96 -9.61 0.83
C ALA A 527 -12.86 -8.63 1.28
N TRP A 528 -11.84 -9.09 1.99
CA TRP A 528 -10.87 -8.21 2.67
C TRP A 528 -9.45 -8.76 2.69
N ARG A 529 -8.52 -8.05 2.04
CA ARG A 529 -7.08 -8.37 1.96
C ARG A 529 -6.36 -7.93 3.24
N PRO A 530 -5.74 -8.83 4.03
CA PRO A 530 -4.97 -8.44 5.21
C PRO A 530 -3.56 -7.96 4.83
N LEU A 531 -3.26 -6.68 5.04
CA LEU A 531 -1.99 -6.03 4.67
C LEU A 531 -0.95 -5.98 5.80
N GLY A 532 -1.22 -6.65 6.92
CA GLY A 532 -0.30 -6.69 8.06
C GLY A 532 -0.39 -5.45 8.95
N VAL A 533 0.75 -4.87 9.35
CA VAL A 533 0.83 -3.78 10.33
C VAL A 533 0.99 -2.44 9.62
N GLY A 534 -0.07 -1.62 9.65
CA GLY A 534 -0.09 -0.30 9.03
C GLY A 534 0.54 0.80 9.88
N LEU A 535 0.53 0.69 11.21
CA LEU A 535 1.20 1.62 12.14
C LEU A 535 1.51 0.91 13.47
N GLU A 536 2.75 0.99 13.96
CA GLU A 536 3.12 0.56 15.32
C GLU A 536 4.02 1.61 16.01
N GLY A 537 4.33 1.41 17.29
CA GLY A 537 5.20 2.32 18.05
C GLY A 537 6.63 2.31 17.54
N ASP A 538 7.24 3.50 17.36
CA ASP A 538 8.55 3.69 16.71
C ASP A 538 9.77 3.40 17.61
N GLY A 539 9.55 3.26 18.92
CA GLY A 539 10.57 3.08 19.95
C GLY A 539 10.98 4.35 20.70
N GLU A 540 10.54 5.54 20.26
CA GLU A 540 10.88 6.84 20.85
C GLU A 540 9.62 7.69 21.17
N GLY A 541 9.82 8.91 21.69
CA GLY A 541 8.69 9.81 21.96
C GLY A 541 7.63 9.28 22.95
N PHE A 542 6.36 9.46 22.59
CA PHE A 542 5.18 9.23 23.43
C PHE A 542 4.38 7.98 23.04
N ASP A 543 4.70 7.38 21.89
CA ASP A 543 4.07 6.20 21.30
C ASP A 543 5.05 5.01 21.15
N ARG A 544 6.28 5.15 21.69
CA ARG A 544 7.36 4.14 21.73
C ARG A 544 6.99 2.68 21.99
N LEU A 545 5.89 2.37 22.70
CA LEU A 545 5.48 0.99 22.99
C LEU A 545 4.29 0.52 22.15
N GLY A 546 3.58 1.43 21.48
CA GLY A 546 2.44 1.12 20.64
C GLY A 546 1.51 2.30 20.34
N VAL A 547 0.60 2.07 19.39
CA VAL A 547 -0.44 3.01 18.97
C VAL A 547 -1.81 2.33 18.95
N ARG A 548 -2.86 3.02 19.41
CA ARG A 548 -4.23 2.50 19.43
C ARG A 548 -5.24 3.58 19.09
N ALA A 549 -6.47 3.15 18.76
CA ALA A 549 -7.61 4.01 18.49
C ALA A 549 -7.20 5.14 17.53
N VAL A 550 -6.82 4.72 16.32
CA VAL A 550 -6.43 5.59 15.23
C VAL A 550 -7.69 6.03 14.48
N ASP A 551 -7.67 7.27 14.01
CA ASP A 551 -8.57 7.75 12.96
C ASP A 551 -7.76 8.36 11.82
N VAL A 552 -8.21 8.14 10.57
CA VAL A 552 -7.45 8.36 9.34
C VAL A 552 -8.25 9.16 8.32
N TRP A 553 -7.80 10.38 8.05
CA TRP A 553 -8.34 11.25 7.03
C TRP A 553 -7.51 11.18 5.74
N ALA A 554 -8.14 10.87 4.60
CA ALA A 554 -7.52 10.92 3.28
C ALA A 554 -7.86 12.23 2.55
N GLU A 555 -6.88 12.84 1.88
CA GLU A 555 -7.06 14.10 1.16
C GLU A 555 -6.07 14.18 -0.02
N GLY A 556 -6.52 13.71 -1.19
CA GLY A 556 -5.67 13.54 -2.37
C GLY A 556 -4.48 12.60 -2.08
N PRO A 557 -3.25 12.90 -2.54
CA PRO A 557 -2.08 12.04 -2.38
C PRO A 557 -1.45 12.07 -0.96
N ARG A 558 -2.30 12.08 0.08
CA ARG A 558 -1.93 12.16 1.50
C ARG A 558 -3.00 11.48 2.35
N LEU A 559 -2.57 10.61 3.26
CA LEU A 559 -3.36 10.27 4.44
C LEU A 559 -2.74 10.90 5.68
N GLU A 560 -3.59 11.27 6.61
CA GLU A 560 -3.21 11.80 7.90
C GLU A 560 -3.97 11.08 9.01
N ALA A 561 -3.33 10.85 10.14
CA ALA A 561 -3.93 10.12 11.24
C ALA A 561 -3.78 10.84 12.58
N VAL A 562 -4.83 10.78 13.40
CA VAL A 562 -4.77 11.01 14.85
C VAL A 562 -4.86 9.67 15.58
N TYR A 563 -4.24 9.55 16.75
CA TYR A 563 -4.19 8.28 17.48
C TYR A 563 -3.87 8.50 18.96
N VAL A 564 -4.01 7.45 19.78
CA VAL A 564 -3.48 7.41 21.15
C VAL A 564 -2.14 6.68 21.16
N GLY A 565 -1.08 7.36 21.59
CA GLY A 565 0.23 6.77 21.84
C GLY A 565 0.32 6.11 23.22
N ASP A 566 1.10 5.03 23.31
CA ASP A 566 1.44 4.32 24.56
C ASP A 566 2.95 4.36 24.81
N ASP A 567 3.35 4.97 25.93
CA ASP A 567 4.74 5.04 26.40
C ASP A 567 5.03 4.10 27.59
N GLY A 568 4.04 3.33 28.05
CA GLY A 568 4.11 2.47 29.22
C GLY A 568 4.04 3.16 30.58
N GLN A 569 3.86 4.48 30.64
CA GLN A 569 3.63 5.23 31.89
C GLN A 569 2.14 5.39 32.23
N GLY A 570 1.24 4.84 31.39
CA GLY A 570 -0.21 4.92 31.56
C GLY A 570 -0.83 6.22 31.06
N GLY A 571 -0.06 7.06 30.35
CA GLY A 571 -0.59 8.20 29.61
C GLY A 571 -1.35 7.74 28.37
N ALA A 572 -2.48 8.39 28.09
CA ALA A 572 -3.20 8.26 26.83
C ALA A 572 -3.01 9.55 26.03
N ALA A 573 -1.78 9.78 25.55
CA ALA A 573 -1.40 11.01 24.87
C ALA A 573 -1.90 10.99 23.41
N LEU A 574 -2.55 12.07 22.97
CA LEU A 574 -3.04 12.16 21.59
C LEU A 574 -1.90 12.55 20.65
N GLY A 575 -1.72 11.76 19.60
CA GLY A 575 -0.73 11.93 18.54
C GLY A 575 -1.36 12.35 17.21
N ARG A 576 -0.52 12.91 16.33
CA ARG A 576 -0.81 13.14 14.90
C ARG A 576 0.38 12.69 14.06
N THR A 577 0.13 12.13 12.87
CA THR A 577 1.14 11.66 11.90
C THR A 577 0.54 11.66 10.49
N TRP A 578 1.36 11.56 9.43
CA TRP A 578 0.88 11.50 8.04
C TRP A 578 1.74 10.59 7.16
N ARG A 579 1.17 10.02 6.09
CA ARG A 579 1.93 9.33 5.02
C ARG A 579 1.55 9.92 3.65
N PRO A 580 2.51 10.15 2.73
CA PRO A 580 2.20 10.35 1.34
C PRO A 580 1.84 8.99 0.71
N ALA A 581 0.86 9.00 -0.18
CA ALA A 581 0.33 7.82 -0.87
C ALA A 581 -0.29 8.29 -2.19
N THR A 582 -0.51 7.40 -3.16
CA THR A 582 -1.18 7.80 -4.41
C THR A 582 -2.69 7.67 -4.28
N ASP A 583 -3.44 8.62 -4.84
CA ASP A 583 -4.88 8.51 -5.05
C ASP A 583 -5.23 7.98 -6.47
N GLN A 584 -4.20 7.69 -7.28
CA GLN A 584 -4.25 7.34 -8.69
C GLN A 584 -3.25 6.20 -9.00
N GLY A 585 -3.21 5.16 -8.17
CA GLY A 585 -2.36 3.99 -8.38
C GLY A 585 -2.91 3.07 -9.47
N SER A 586 -2.01 2.63 -10.35
CA SER A 586 -2.23 1.58 -11.35
C SER A 586 -0.94 0.83 -11.60
N ARG A 587 -1.03 -0.44 -12.02
CA ARG A 587 0.14 -1.24 -12.47
C ARG A 587 0.69 -0.73 -13.81
#